data_AF-A0A377F8K8-F1
#
_entry.id   AF-A0A377F8K8-F1
#
_cell.length_a   1.000
_cell.length_b   1.000
_cell.length_c   1.000
_cell.angle_alpha   90.00
_cell.angle_beta   90.00
_cell.angle_gamma   90.00
#
_symmetry.space_group_name_H-M   'P 1'
#
loop_
_entity.id
_entity.type
_entity.pdbx_description
1 polymer ?
#
loop_
_entity_poly.entity_id
_entity_poly.type
_entity_poly.pdbx_seq_one_letter_code
_entity_poly.pdbx_strand_id
1 'polypeptide(L)'
;MTWRAAQALSNRAYEEAAQRLPGTMRQMEFTVPGGAPITGFLHMPKGDGPFPTVLMCGGLDAMQTDYYSLYERYFAPRGIAMLTIDMPSVGFSSKWKLTQDSSLLHQHVLKALP
;
A
#
# COMPACT_ATOMS: atom_id res chain seq x y z
N MET A 1 -2.28 1.01 25.51
CA MET A 1 -2.33 1.56 24.13
C MET A 1 -3.47 0.87 23.40
N THR A 2 -4.40 1.60 22.80
CA THR A 2 -5.48 1.00 22.01
C THR A 2 -4.98 0.67 20.60
N TRP A 3 -5.53 -0.35 19.94
CA TRP A 3 -5.08 -0.79 18.61
C TRP A 3 -5.07 0.33 17.57
N ARG A 4 -6.04 1.25 17.63
CA ARG A 4 -6.11 2.43 16.74
C ARG A 4 -4.93 3.38 16.93
N ALA A 5 -4.51 3.58 18.17
CA ALA A 5 -3.37 4.45 18.47
C ALA A 5 -2.06 3.84 17.98
N ALA A 6 -1.90 2.51 18.12
CA ALA A 6 -0.74 1.80 17.57
C ALA A 6 -0.67 1.89 16.03
N GLN A 7 -1.82 1.70 15.36
CA GLN A 7 -1.92 1.83 13.91
C GLN A 7 -1.57 3.25 13.41
N ALA A 8 -2.11 4.28 14.04
CA ALA A 8 -1.83 5.66 13.66
C ALA A 8 -0.34 6.02 13.82
N LEU A 9 0.30 5.54 14.88
CA LEU A 9 1.74 5.74 15.10
C LEU A 9 2.57 4.96 14.07
N SER A 10 2.17 3.74 13.72
CA SER A 10 2.83 2.93 12.69
C SER A 10 2.84 3.64 11.34
N ASN A 11 1.68 4.14 10.90
CA ASN A 11 1.55 4.87 9.64
C ASN A 11 2.42 6.13 9.61
N ARG A 12 2.38 6.91 10.70
CA ARG A 12 3.21 8.12 10.81
C ARG A 12 4.71 7.81 10.78
N ALA A 13 5.14 6.78 11.53
CA ALA A 13 6.53 6.35 11.52
C ALA A 13 6.98 5.89 10.12
N TYR A 14 6.08 5.23 9.39
CA TYR A 14 6.31 4.79 8.02
C TYR A 14 6.49 5.96 7.05
N GLU A 15 5.62 6.98 7.13
CA GLU A 15 5.74 8.22 6.36
C GLU A 15 7.02 8.99 6.69
N GLU A 16 7.38 9.09 7.97
CA GLU A 16 8.63 9.74 8.41
C GLU A 16 9.88 8.96 7.99
N ALA A 17 9.81 7.63 7.94
CA ALA A 17 10.88 6.77 7.46
C ALA A 17 11.08 6.91 5.95
N ALA A 18 9.99 7.00 5.18
CA ALA A 18 10.04 7.18 3.73
C ALA A 18 10.83 8.41 3.27
N GLN A 19 10.89 9.47 4.09
CA GLN A 19 11.69 10.67 3.81
C GLN A 19 13.21 10.45 3.95
N ARG A 20 13.60 9.37 4.64
CA ARG A 20 15.01 9.09 4.99
C ARG A 20 15.55 7.84 4.30
N LEU A 21 14.67 6.97 3.80
CA LEU A 21 15.01 5.69 3.18
C LEU A 21 15.39 5.86 1.70
N PRO A 22 16.27 4.99 1.16
CA PRO A 22 16.66 5.06 -0.25
C PRO A 22 15.50 4.72 -1.18
N GLY A 23 15.25 5.57 -2.18
CA GLY A 23 14.12 5.47 -3.11
C GLY A 23 13.10 6.58 -2.87
N THR A 24 11.92 6.47 -3.46
CA THR A 24 10.82 7.39 -3.17
C THR A 24 9.56 6.59 -2.85
N MET A 25 8.82 7.03 -1.83
CA MET A 25 7.51 6.47 -1.52
C MET A 25 6.45 7.57 -1.63
N ARG A 26 5.34 7.24 -2.30
CA ARG A 26 4.22 8.15 -2.54
C ARG A 26 2.95 7.49 -2.04
N GLN A 27 2.23 8.19 -1.17
CA GLN A 27 0.86 7.85 -0.84
C GLN A 27 -0.05 8.17 -2.03
N MET A 28 -0.91 7.23 -2.40
CA MET A 28 -1.90 7.35 -3.47
C MET A 28 -3.30 7.09 -2.92
N GLU A 29 -4.27 7.84 -3.40
CA GLU A 29 -5.68 7.62 -3.10
C GLU A 29 -6.40 7.14 -4.35
N PHE A 30 -7.22 6.10 -4.21
CA PHE A 30 -8.02 5.53 -5.29
C PHE A 30 -9.49 5.63 -4.93
N THR A 31 -10.27 6.27 -5.79
CA THR A 31 -11.73 6.32 -5.65
C THR A 31 -12.34 4.99 -6.08
N VAL A 32 -13.13 4.39 -5.21
CA VAL A 32 -13.84 3.14 -5.48
C VAL A 32 -15.36 3.41 -5.41
N PRO A 33 -16.13 3.14 -6.48
CA PRO A 33 -17.57 3.35 -6.48
C PRO A 33 -18.27 2.62 -5.34
N GLY A 34 -19.18 3.30 -4.65
CA GLY A 34 -19.98 2.71 -3.58
C GLY A 34 -19.35 2.74 -2.18
N GLY A 35 -18.22 3.42 -1.98
CA GLY A 35 -17.63 3.55 -0.65
C GLY A 35 -16.56 4.62 -0.53
N ALA A 36 -15.79 4.55 0.56
CA ALA A 36 -14.72 5.49 0.86
C ALA A 36 -13.51 5.28 -0.08
N PRO A 37 -12.74 6.33 -0.40
CA PRO A 37 -11.47 6.15 -1.11
C PRO A 37 -10.54 5.24 -0.30
N ILE A 38 -9.72 4.48 -1.02
CA ILE A 38 -8.70 3.62 -0.42
C ILE A 38 -7.32 4.25 -0.61
N THR A 39 -6.47 4.06 0.39
CA THR A 39 -5.11 4.57 0.41
C THR A 39 -4.15 3.42 0.13
N GLY A 40 -3.24 3.62 -0.81
CA GLY A 40 -2.11 2.73 -1.08
C GLY A 40 -0.78 3.47 -1.04
N PHE A 41 0.31 2.74 -0.82
CA PHE A 41 1.66 3.30 -0.85
C PHE A 41 2.45 2.75 -2.04
N LEU A 42 2.85 3.63 -2.95
CA LEU A 42 3.71 3.32 -4.08
C LEU A 42 5.18 3.55 -3.71
N HIS A 43 5.94 2.46 -3.65
CA HIS A 43 7.39 2.45 -3.44
C HIS A 43 8.09 2.35 -4.79
N MET A 44 8.94 3.33 -5.10
CA MET A 44 9.64 3.44 -6.37
C MET A 44 11.15 3.35 -6.16
N PRO A 45 11.85 2.50 -6.93
CA PRO A 45 13.30 2.42 -6.88
C PRO A 45 13.92 3.70 -7.43
N LYS A 46 15.25 3.83 -7.31
CA LYS A 46 15.98 4.94 -7.91
C LYS A 46 15.88 4.89 -9.45
N GLY A 47 15.70 6.05 -10.07
CA GLY A 47 15.60 6.23 -11.52
C GLY A 47 14.35 7.03 -11.90
N ASP A 48 14.16 7.25 -13.21
CA ASP A 48 13.08 8.11 -13.73
C ASP A 48 11.84 7.33 -14.20
N GLY A 49 11.88 5.99 -14.13
CA GLY A 49 10.79 5.12 -14.58
C GLY A 49 10.58 5.13 -16.11
N PRO A 50 9.49 4.53 -16.62
CA PRO A 50 8.47 3.79 -15.87
C PRO A 50 9.04 2.51 -15.25
N PHE A 51 8.48 2.10 -14.10
CA PHE A 51 8.90 0.88 -13.41
C PHE A 51 7.84 -0.21 -13.54
N PRO A 52 8.23 -1.47 -13.83
CA PRO A 52 7.33 -2.59 -13.60
C PRO A 52 6.90 -2.58 -12.14
N THR A 53 5.59 -2.68 -11.89
CA THR A 53 5.01 -2.49 -10.55
C THR A 53 4.28 -3.76 -10.11
N VAL A 54 4.60 -4.23 -8.91
CA VAL A 54 3.86 -5.31 -8.24
C VAL A 54 2.81 -4.70 -7.32
N LEU A 55 1.55 -5.05 -7.53
CA LEU A 55 0.47 -4.77 -6.58
C LEU A 55 0.53 -5.82 -5.45
N MET A 56 0.88 -5.37 -4.26
CA MET A 56 1.07 -6.22 -3.08
C MET A 56 -0.09 -5.99 -2.09
N CYS A 57 -0.70 -7.08 -1.67
CA CYS A 57 -1.70 -7.08 -0.61
C CYS A 57 -1.36 -8.17 0.41
N GLY A 58 -1.51 -7.82 1.69
CA GLY A 58 -1.25 -8.72 2.80
C GLY A 58 -2.41 -9.63 3.19
N GLY A 59 -2.19 -10.40 4.25
CA GLY A 59 -3.24 -11.16 4.94
C GLY A 59 -4.16 -10.28 5.79
N LEU A 60 -5.14 -10.88 6.45
CA LEU A 60 -6.11 -10.14 7.30
C LEU A 60 -5.50 -9.56 8.58
N ASP A 61 -4.33 -10.06 8.98
CA ASP A 61 -3.56 -9.70 10.16
C ASP A 61 -2.33 -8.82 9.84
N ALA A 62 -2.12 -8.49 8.56
CA ALA A 62 -0.98 -7.71 8.09
C ALA A 62 -1.41 -6.31 7.63
N MET A 63 -0.53 -5.34 7.82
CA MET A 63 -0.69 -3.99 7.31
C MET A 63 0.10 -3.78 6.03
N GLN A 64 -0.39 -2.90 5.15
CA GLN A 64 0.32 -2.52 3.93
C GLN A 64 1.72 -1.91 4.18
N THR A 65 2.01 -1.46 5.40
CA THR A 65 3.31 -0.92 5.83
C THR A 65 4.32 -2.01 6.26
N ASP A 66 3.88 -3.25 6.47
CA ASP A 66 4.76 -4.34 6.93
C ASP A 66 5.70 -4.85 5.82
N TYR A 67 5.43 -4.48 4.56
CA TYR A 67 6.10 -5.03 3.38
C TYR A 67 7.33 -4.25 2.91
N TYR A 68 7.78 -3.21 3.63
CA TYR A 68 8.96 -2.44 3.22
C TYR A 68 10.21 -3.31 3.00
N SER A 69 10.47 -4.27 3.90
CA SER A 69 11.62 -5.17 3.79
C SER A 69 11.58 -6.04 2.54
N LEU A 70 10.39 -6.42 2.06
CA LEU A 70 10.21 -7.14 0.81
C LEU A 70 10.64 -6.27 -0.37
N TYR A 71 10.15 -5.02 -0.40
CA TYR A 71 10.53 -4.07 -1.44
C TYR A 71 12.03 -3.77 -1.44
N GLU A 72 12.58 -3.36 -0.30
CA GLU A 72 13.96 -2.92 -0.17
C GLU A 72 14.96 -4.02 -0.58
N ARG A 73 14.72 -5.27 -0.14
CA ARG A 73 15.68 -6.35 -0.34
C ARG A 73 15.52 -7.06 -1.69
N TYR A 74 14.32 -7.07 -2.27
CA TYR A 74 14.03 -7.89 -3.45
C TYR A 74 13.61 -7.09 -4.68
N PHE A 75 12.73 -6.10 -4.54
CA PHE A 75 12.19 -5.37 -5.68
C PHE A 75 13.05 -4.17 -6.08
N ALA A 76 13.43 -3.33 -5.12
CA ALA A 76 14.19 -2.12 -5.38
C ALA A 76 15.53 -2.38 -6.10
N PRO A 77 16.34 -3.40 -5.74
CA PRO A 77 17.59 -3.70 -6.42
C PRO A 77 17.42 -4.17 -7.87
N ARG A 78 16.20 -4.55 -8.26
CA ARG A 78 15.84 -5.04 -9.60
C ARG A 78 15.06 -4.00 -10.42
N GLY A 79 14.91 -2.77 -9.91
CA GLY A 79 14.15 -1.73 -10.60
C GLY A 79 12.64 -2.00 -10.63
N ILE A 80 12.11 -2.79 -9.69
CA ILE A 80 10.68 -3.12 -9.58
C ILE A 80 10.06 -2.21 -8.50
N ALA A 81 8.97 -1.54 -8.84
CA ALA A 81 8.16 -0.77 -7.91
C ALA A 81 7.14 -1.66 -7.17
N MET A 82 6.70 -1.22 -5.99
CA MET A 82 5.71 -1.94 -5.18
C MET A 82 4.59 -1.00 -4.75
N LEU A 83 3.37 -1.29 -5.19
CA LEU A 83 2.17 -0.62 -4.72
C LEU A 83 1.52 -1.51 -3.65
N THR A 84 1.45 -1.05 -2.40
CA THR A 84 0.77 -1.78 -1.34
C THR A 84 -0.64 -1.28 -1.13
N ILE A 85 -1.58 -2.19 -0.92
CA ILE A 85 -2.96 -1.89 -0.51
C ILE A 85 -3.45 -2.88 0.56
N ASP A 86 -4.26 -2.41 1.49
CA ASP A 86 -4.87 -3.28 2.52
C ASP A 86 -6.10 -4.03 1.96
N MET A 87 -6.30 -5.26 2.45
CA MET A 87 -7.52 -6.03 2.24
C MET A 87 -8.77 -5.26 2.71
N PRO A 88 -9.96 -5.51 2.10
CA PRO A 88 -11.20 -5.01 2.66
C PRO A 88 -11.32 -5.36 4.16
N SER A 89 -11.78 -4.40 4.96
CA SER A 89 -11.93 -4.48 6.43
C SER A 89 -10.63 -4.39 7.24
N VAL A 90 -9.47 -4.24 6.58
CA VAL A 90 -8.16 -4.11 7.23
C VAL A 90 -7.60 -2.71 7.04
N GLY A 91 -6.91 -2.19 8.07
CA GLY A 91 -6.07 -1.00 7.92
C GLY A 91 -6.81 0.23 7.38
N PHE A 92 -6.27 0.81 6.31
CA PHE A 92 -6.87 1.95 5.59
C PHE A 92 -8.16 1.56 4.83
N SER A 93 -8.32 0.27 4.51
CA SER A 93 -9.50 -0.31 3.88
C SER A 93 -10.57 -0.78 4.89
N SER A 94 -10.44 -0.42 6.18
CA SER A 94 -11.38 -0.81 7.25
C SER A 94 -12.84 -0.39 7.03
N LYS A 95 -13.09 0.63 6.20
CA LYS A 95 -14.45 1.08 5.83
C LYS A 95 -15.12 0.19 4.79
N TRP A 96 -14.36 -0.69 4.14
CA TRP A 96 -14.88 -1.64 3.16
C TRP A 96 -15.21 -2.96 3.83
N LYS A 97 -16.42 -3.48 3.59
CA LYS A 97 -16.81 -4.79 4.10
C LYS A 97 -16.14 -5.87 3.27
N LEU A 98 -15.51 -6.85 3.91
CA LEU A 98 -15.07 -8.05 3.23
C LEU A 98 -16.30 -8.83 2.74
N THR A 99 -16.36 -9.05 1.43
CA THR A 99 -17.40 -9.85 0.78
C THR A 99 -16.78 -11.05 0.07
N GLN A 100 -17.61 -11.86 -0.60
CA GLN A 100 -17.12 -12.96 -1.43
C GLN A 100 -16.25 -12.46 -2.60
N ASP A 101 -16.48 -11.23 -3.08
CA ASP A 101 -15.51 -10.55 -3.94
C ASP A 101 -14.48 -9.81 -3.09
N SER A 102 -13.48 -10.54 -2.62
CA SER A 102 -12.34 -9.99 -1.87
C SER A 102 -11.37 -9.21 -2.75
N SER A 103 -11.47 -9.36 -4.07
CA SER A 103 -10.56 -8.76 -5.05
C SER A 103 -11.00 -7.38 -5.55
N LEU A 104 -12.24 -6.98 -5.26
CA LEU A 104 -12.88 -5.74 -5.75
C LEU A 104 -11.95 -4.52 -5.70
N LEU A 105 -11.35 -4.24 -4.53
CA LEU A 105 -10.47 -3.10 -4.34
C LEU A 105 -9.24 -3.14 -5.25
N HIS A 106 -8.61 -4.31 -5.36
CA HIS A 106 -7.45 -4.55 -6.21
C HIS A 106 -7.77 -4.29 -7.69
N GLN A 107 -8.94 -4.74 -8.16
CA GLN A 107 -9.38 -4.50 -9.52
C GLN A 107 -9.59 -3.01 -9.82
N HIS A 108 -10.15 -2.25 -8.88
CA HIS A 108 -10.33 -0.81 -9.04
C HIS A 108 -9.00 -0.06 -9.07
N VAL A 109 -8.03 -0.46 -8.24
CA VAL A 109 -6.67 0.08 -8.27
C VAL A 109 -6.03 -0.18 -9.63
N LEU A 110 -6.06 -1.42 -10.11
CA LEU A 110 -5.47 -1.77 -11.42
C LEU A 110 -6.08 -0.95 -12.57
N LYS A 111 -7.40 -0.71 -12.56
CA LYS A 111 -8.08 0.11 -13.57
C LYS A 111 -7.76 1.60 -13.49
N ALA A 112 -7.28 2.07 -12.35
CA ALA A 112 -6.93 3.47 -12.12
C ALA A 112 -5.45 3.78 -12.41
N LEU A 113 -4.63 2.75 -12.67
CA LEU A 113 -3.25 2.92 -13.10
C LEU A 113 -3.21 3.26 -14.61
N PRO A 114 -2.28 4.15 -15.03
CA PRO A 114 -2.16 4.59 -16.42
C PRO A 114 -1.66 3.49 -17.37
#